data_AF-A0AAN8YMA2-F1
#
_entry.id   AF-A0AAN8YMA2-F1
#
_cell.length_a   1.000
_cell.length_b   1.000
_cell.length_c   1.000
_cell.angle_alpha   90.00
_cell.angle_beta   90.00
_cell.angle_gamma   90.00
#
_symmetry.space_group_name_H-M   'P 1'
#
loop_
_entity.id
_entity.type
_entity.pdbx_description
1 polymer ?
#
loop_
_entity_poly.entity_id
_entity_poly.type
_entity_poly.pdbx_seq_one_letter_code
_entity_poly.pdbx_strand_id
1 'polypeptide(L)' 'MELYLYRVNATGRIPESFGHLTSLHTLRIDSCNLSGSIPKPLWNLTNIEELNLGDNHLEGPISDFFRFGKLSLE' A
#
# COMPACT_ATOMS: atom_id res chain seq x y z
N MET A 1 -8.76 -7.64 8.74
CA MET A 1 -7.39 -7.57 9.30
C MET A 1 -6.80 -6.23 8.94
N GLU A 2 -5.93 -5.68 9.78
CA GLU A 2 -5.36 -4.35 9.59
C GLU A 2 -3.84 -4.42 9.73
N LEU A 3 -3.11 -3.68 8.89
CA LEU A 3 -1.66 -3.55 8.93
C LEU A 3 -1.29 -2.06 8.92
N TYR A 4 -0.53 -1.65 9.94
CA TYR A 4 -0.09 -0.28 10.13
C TYR A 4 1.44 -0.22 10.20
N LEU A 5 2.02 0.61 9.36
CA LEU A 5 3.41 1.00 9.39
C LEU A 5 3.48 2.49 9.04
N TYR A 6 3.34 3.36 10.03
CA TYR A 6 3.33 4.81 9.79
C TYR A 6 4.32 5.53 10.69
N ARG A 7 4.93 6.61 10.17
CA ARG A 7 5.89 7.47 10.89
C ARG A 7 7.05 6.71 11.52
N VAL A 8 7.62 5.78 10.77
CA VAL A 8 8.86 5.07 11.16
C VAL A 8 9.94 5.31 10.12
N ASN A 9 11.20 5.22 10.53
CA ASN A 9 12.33 5.30 9.59
C ASN A 9 12.56 3.94 8.92
N ALA A 10 11.62 3.50 8.09
CA ALA A 10 11.80 2.35 7.22
C ALA A 10 12.49 2.77 5.92
N THR A 11 13.07 1.84 5.18
CA THR A 11 13.60 2.10 3.84
C THR A 11 13.42 0.85 2.99
N GLY A 12 13.56 0.99 1.67
CA GLY A 12 13.39 -0.11 0.74
C GLY A 12 12.02 -0.11 0.07
N ARG A 13 11.62 -1.27 -0.45
CA ARG A 13 10.44 -1.43 -1.31
C ARG A 13 9.30 -2.11 -0.56
N ILE A 14 8.06 -1.86 -1.00
CA ILE A 14 6.91 -2.66 -0.57
C ILE A 14 7.08 -4.09 -1.13
N PRO A 15 7.04 -5.14 -0.29
CA PRO A 15 7.18 -6.52 -0.77
C PRO A 15 5.99 -6.97 -1.63
N GLU A 16 6.25 -7.74 -2.69
CA GLU A 16 5.19 -8.34 -3.51
C GLU A 16 4.27 -9.28 -2.72
N SER A 17 4.79 -9.90 -1.65
CA SER A 17 4.03 -10.79 -0.76
C SER A 17 2.85 -10.11 -0.07
N PHE A 18 2.81 -8.78 -0.02
CA PHE A 18 1.66 -8.06 0.54
C PHE A 18 0.40 -8.31 -0.27
N GLY A 19 0.51 -8.63 -1.57
CA GLY A 19 -0.64 -9.03 -2.40
C GLY A 19 -1.31 -10.34 -1.99
N HIS A 20 -0.66 -11.16 -1.15
CA HIS A 20 -1.26 -12.39 -0.61
C HIS A 20 -2.09 -12.16 0.65
N LEU A 21 -2.07 -10.95 1.21
CA LEU A 21 -2.81 -10.61 2.43
C LEU A 21 -4.28 -10.27 2.11
N THR A 22 -4.97 -11.16 1.38
CA THR A 22 -6.31 -10.92 0.83
C THR A 22 -7.38 -10.66 1.89
N SER A 23 -7.14 -11.00 3.15
CA SER A 23 -8.01 -10.68 4.30
C SER A 23 -7.79 -9.27 4.89
N LEU A 24 -6.87 -8.47 4.35
CA LEU A 24 -6.65 -7.09 4.77
C LEU A 24 -7.85 -6.21 4.39
N HIS A 25 -8.24 -5.37 5.34
CA HIS A 25 -9.24 -4.32 5.19
C HIS A 25 -8.57 -2.94 5.25
N THR A 26 -7.54 -2.79 6.09
CA THR A 26 -6.76 -1.55 6.20
C THR A 26 -5.29 -1.83 5.99
N LEU A 27 -4.67 -1.12 5.04
CA LEU A 27 -3.23 -1.08 4.83
C LEU A 27 -2.76 0.38 4.87
N ARG A 28 -2.08 0.74 5.96
CA ARG A 28 -1.46 2.06 6.10
C ARG A 28 0.05 1.94 6.16
N ILE A 29 0.70 2.44 5.13
CA ILE A 29 2.15 2.53 5.03
C ILE A 29 2.52 3.98 4.67
N ASP A 30 2.33 4.91 5.59
CA ASP A 30 2.53 6.35 5.36
C ASP A 30 3.71 6.95 6.14
N SER A 31 4.41 7.93 5.57
CA SER A 31 5.54 8.63 6.21
C SER A 31 6.69 7.69 6.63
N CYS A 32 7.13 6.81 5.71
CA CYS A 32 8.08 5.72 6.01
C CYS A 32 9.34 5.70 5.15
N ASN A 33 9.65 6.75 4.38
CA ASN A 33 10.81 6.83 3.47
C ASN A 33 10.96 5.64 2.50
N LEU A 34 9.88 4.89 2.22
CA LEU A 34 9.91 3.78 1.27
C LEU A 34 10.08 4.32 -0.16
N SER A 35 10.69 3.53 -1.03
CA SER A 35 10.97 3.95 -2.41
C SER A 35 10.78 2.83 -3.43
N GLY A 36 10.72 3.20 -4.70
CA GLY A 36 10.53 2.28 -5.83
C GLY A 36 9.07 2.03 -6.16
N SER A 37 8.80 1.05 -7.03
CA SER A 37 7.48 0.87 -7.61
C SER A 37 6.45 0.27 -6.64
N ILE A 38 5.19 0.71 -6.72
CA ILE A 38 4.06 0.02 -6.10
C ILE A 38 3.91 -1.38 -6.74
N PRO A 39 3.98 -2.48 -5.96
CA PRO A 39 3.95 -3.82 -6.52
C PRO A 39 2.56 -4.16 -7.07
N LYS A 40 2.48 -4.69 -8.29
CA LYS A 40 1.21 -5.07 -8.95
C LYS A 40 0.32 -6.00 -8.10
N PRO A 41 0.86 -6.99 -7.35
CA PRO A 41 0.04 -7.82 -6.48
C PRO A 41 -0.75 -7.06 -5.40
N LEU A 42 -0.35 -5.84 -5.03
CA LEU A 42 -1.07 -5.02 -4.05
C LEU A 42 -2.50 -4.69 -4.52
N TRP A 43 -2.70 -4.63 -5.83
CA TRP A 43 -4.02 -4.40 -6.44
C TRP A 43 -4.94 -5.62 -6.37
N ASN A 44 -4.44 -6.80 -5.95
CA ASN A 44 -5.23 -8.00 -5.72
C ASN A 44 -5.86 -8.06 -4.32
N LEU A 45 -5.67 -7.03 -3.49
CA LEU A 45 -6.27 -6.93 -2.16
C LEU A 45 -7.76 -6.60 -2.26
N THR A 46 -8.59 -7.61 -2.57
CA THR A 46 -10.02 -7.42 -2.88
C THR A 46 -10.89 -6.97 -1.71
N ASN A 47 -10.47 -7.20 -0.47
CA ASN A 47 -11.21 -6.81 0.73
C ASN A 47 -10.74 -5.47 1.32
N ILE A 48 -9.84 -4.76 0.63
CA ILE A 48 -9.28 -3.50 1.13
C ILE A 48 -10.35 -2.39 1.12
N GLU A 49 -10.47 -1.70 2.24
CA GLU A 49 -11.36 -0.56 2.47
C GLU A 49 -10.56 0.73 2.63
N GLU A 50 -9.33 0.65 3.15
CA GLU A 50 -8.41 1.78 3.27
C GLU A 50 -7.00 1.38 2.84
N LEU A 51 -6.47 2.11 1.85
CA LEU A 51 -5.08 2.01 1.40
C LEU A 51 -4.44 3.39 1.48
N ASN A 52 -3.48 3.56 2.40
CA ASN A 52 -2.68 4.77 2.49
C ASN A 52 -1.21 4.44 2.27
N LEU A 53 -0.62 4.98 1.21
CA LEU A 53 0.80 4.86 0.88
C LEU A 53 1.51 6.22 0.81
N GLY A 54 0.83 7.28 1.26
CA GLY A 54 1.28 8.68 1.18
C GLY A 54 2.57 8.96 1.96
N ASP A 55 3.15 10.13 1.75
CA ASP A 55 4.43 10.52 2.35
C ASP A 55 5.55 9.45 2.19
N ASN A 56 5.65 8.83 1.01
CA ASN A 56 6.78 7.97 0.62
C ASN A 56 7.34 8.41 -0.75
N HIS A 57 8.43 7.78 -1.18
CA HIS A 57 9.06 7.97 -2.49
C HIS A 57 8.66 6.85 -3.47
N LEU A 58 7.40 6.42 -3.42
CA LEU A 58 6.87 5.34 -4.24
C LEU A 58 6.49 5.85 -5.64
N GLU A 59 6.69 5.02 -6.65
CA GLU A 59 6.43 5.33 -8.05
C GLU A 59 5.63 4.21 -8.75
N GLY A 60 5.27 4.42 -10.02
CA GLY A 60 4.61 3.42 -10.85
C GLY A 60 3.09 3.55 -10.89
N PRO A 61 2.43 2.70 -11.71
CA PRO A 61 1.04 2.90 -12.05
C PRO A 61 0.13 2.53 -10.89
N ILE A 62 -0.76 3.46 -10.55
CA ILE A 62 -1.98 3.13 -9.83
C ILE A 62 -2.83 2.30 -10.79
N SER A 63 -3.24 1.10 -10.38
CA SER A 63 -4.08 0.28 -11.24
C SER A 63 -5.53 0.78 -11.19
N ASP A 64 -6.14 0.97 -12.37
CA ASP A 64 -7.57 1.28 -12.51
C ASP A 64 -8.49 0.22 -11.86
N PHE A 65 -7.94 -0.96 -11.56
CA PHE A 65 -8.63 -2.03 -10.84
C PHE A 65 -8.83 -1.77 -9.34
N PHE A 66 -8.17 -0.76 -8.76
CA PHE A 66 -8.46 -0.33 -7.40
C PHE A 66 -9.84 0.35 -7.34
N ARG A 67 -10.88 -0.48 -7.32
CA ARG A 67 -12.29 -0.05 -7.38
C ARG A 67 -12.96 0.06 -6.01
N PHE A 68 -12.30 -0.40 -4.95
CA PHE A 68 -12.89 -0.54 -3.63
C PHE A 68 -11.95 0.06 -2.59
N GLY A 69 -12.49 0.97 -1.77
CA GLY A 69 -11.78 1.61 -0.67
C GLY A 69 -11.31 3.05 -0.91
N LYS A 70 -10.90 3.70 0.17
CA LYS A 70 -10.28 5.02 0.17
C LYS A 70 -8.79 4.88 -0.12
N LEU A 71 -8.32 5.56 -1.18
CA LEU A 71 -6.91 5.65 -1.53
C LEU A 71 -6.36 7.03 -1.13
N SER A 72 -5.24 7.06 -0.40
CA SER A 72 -4.46 8.28 -0.11
C SER A 72 -3.02 8.10 -0.53
N LEU A 73 -2.50 9.06 -1.30
CA LEU A 73 -1.11 9.13 -1.77
C LEU A 73 -0.43 10.46 -1.41
N GLU A 74 -1.17 11.37 -0.78
CA GLU A 74 -0.63 12.58 -0.14
C GLU A 74 -0.04 12.21 1.22
#